data_AF-A0A5B2YVL8-F1
#
_entry.id   AF-A0A5B2YVL8-F1
#
_cell.length_a   1.000
_cell.length_b   1.000
_cell.length_c   1.000
_cell.angle_alpha   90.00
_cell.angle_beta   90.00
_cell.angle_gamma   90.00
#
_symmetry.space_group_name_H-M   'P 1'
#
loop_
_entity.id
_entity.type
_entity.pdbx_description
1 polymer ?
#
loop_
_entity_poly.entity_id
_entity_poly.type
_entity_poly.pdbx_seq_one_letter_code
_entity_poly.pdbx_strand_id
1 'polypeptide(L)'
;MIPPLLAPFSVSNKTELTAAIQSPNVEPTIIPDASNSSNKIMIVDNLRASAPVVVDSTRTNVTHLPPNSNYSFSGDESYVNSGWMFPKGEVPPGASPITSFTVTFENPGTYYYICVLHPWMSGTVNVN
;
A
#
# COMPACT_ATOMS: atom_id res chain seq x y z
N MET A 1 8.61 -5.30 7.49
CA MET A 1 7.75 -4.85 8.60
C MET A 1 6.36 -4.59 8.02
N ILE A 2 5.29 -5.05 8.67
CA ILE A 2 3.91 -4.79 8.19
C ILE A 2 3.69 -3.26 8.21
N PRO A 3 3.14 -2.64 7.14
CA PRO A 3 2.91 -1.20 7.15
C PRO A 3 1.87 -0.85 8.23
N PRO A 4 2.12 0.15 9.10
CA PRO A 4 1.13 0.59 10.08
C PRO A 4 -0.07 1.21 9.35
N LEU A 5 -1.29 1.07 9.87
CA LEU A 5 -2.48 1.67 9.24
C LEU A 5 -2.47 3.20 9.31
N LEU A 6 -1.99 3.73 10.43
CA LEU A 6 -1.86 5.16 10.70
C LEU A 6 -0.41 5.45 11.04
N ALA A 7 0.09 6.60 10.57
CA ALA A 7 1.44 7.05 10.88
C ALA A 7 1.46 8.55 11.18
N PRO A 8 2.31 9.01 12.12
CA PRO A 8 2.46 10.43 12.39
C PRO A 8 3.27 11.11 11.28
N PHE A 9 2.80 12.28 10.86
CA PHE A 9 3.50 13.17 9.93
C PHE A 9 3.71 14.54 10.58
N SER A 10 4.91 15.10 10.43
CA SER A 10 5.16 16.50 10.75
C SER A 10 4.78 17.37 9.56
N VAL A 11 4.08 18.48 9.81
CA VAL A 11 3.84 19.51 8.81
C VAL A 11 4.89 20.60 9.01
N SER A 12 5.76 20.79 8.03
CA SER A 12 6.71 21.91 8.07
C SER A 12 5.99 23.24 7.80
N ASN A 13 6.62 24.38 8.15
CA ASN A 13 6.11 25.71 7.80
C ASN A 13 5.96 25.94 6.28
N LYS A 14 6.45 25.00 5.45
CA LYS A 14 6.31 24.99 3.99
C LYS A 14 5.16 24.10 3.50
N THR A 15 4.26 23.65 4.38
CA THR A 15 3.13 22.74 4.08
C THR A 15 3.51 21.34 3.59
N GLU A 16 4.79 20.98 3.69
CA GLU A 16 5.26 19.64 3.36
C GLU A 16 5.05 18.69 4.53
N LEU A 17 4.55 17.49 4.20
CA LEU A 17 4.35 16.39 5.14
C LEU A 17 5.57 15.49 5.12
N THR A 18 6.21 15.32 6.27
CA THR A 18 7.36 14.42 6.43
C THR A 18 6.99 13.35 7.45
N ALA A 19 7.28 12.09 7.14
CA ALA A 19 7.05 11.01 8.09
C ALA A 19 7.84 11.30 9.38
N ALA A 20 7.18 11.31 10.53
CA ALA A 20 7.84 11.53 11.82
C ALA A 20 8.61 10.27 12.29
N ILE A 21 8.43 9.16 11.59
CA ILE A 21 9.15 7.90 11.79
C ILE A 21 9.96 7.57 10.54
N GLN A 22 11.24 7.21 10.73
CA GLN A 22 12.10 6.78 9.64
C GLN A 22 11.77 5.35 9.24
N SER A 23 10.81 5.21 8.33
CA SER A 23 10.40 3.91 7.79
C SER A 23 10.03 4.06 6.31
N PRO A 24 10.50 3.17 5.43
CA PRO A 24 10.13 3.17 4.01
C PRO A 24 8.65 2.82 3.79
N ASN A 25 8.00 2.25 4.81
CA ASN A 25 6.62 1.77 4.77
C ASN A 25 5.62 2.82 5.29
N VAL A 26 5.95 4.11 5.21
CA VAL A 26 5.10 5.21 5.67
C VAL A 26 5.03 6.30 4.60
N GLU A 27 3.80 6.65 4.19
CA GLU A 27 3.55 7.75 3.26
C GLU A 27 2.16 8.35 3.52
N PRO A 28 1.98 9.68 3.43
CA PRO A 28 0.67 10.29 3.64
C PRO A 28 -0.23 10.13 2.40
N THR A 29 -1.52 9.92 2.62
CA THR A 29 -2.51 9.96 1.53
C THR A 29 -2.87 11.40 1.15
N ILE A 30 -2.66 11.73 -0.12
CA ILE A 30 -2.96 13.05 -0.68
C ILE A 30 -3.99 12.91 -1.79
N ILE A 31 -5.09 13.65 -1.68
CA ILE A 31 -6.20 13.65 -2.65
C ILE A 31 -6.27 15.04 -3.32
N PRO A 32 -6.50 15.09 -4.65
CA PRO A 32 -6.74 16.36 -5.34
C PRO A 32 -7.98 17.09 -4.77
N ASP A 33 -7.87 18.40 -4.58
CA ASP A 33 -9.02 19.24 -4.25
C ASP A 33 -9.73 19.66 -5.55
N ALA A 34 -10.94 19.14 -5.77
CA ALA A 34 -11.76 19.46 -6.93
C ALA A 34 -12.33 20.89 -6.91
N SER A 35 -12.38 21.54 -5.75
CA SER A 35 -12.86 22.92 -5.58
C SER A 35 -11.76 23.95 -5.81
N ASN A 36 -10.50 23.59 -5.55
CA ASN A 36 -9.34 24.44 -5.78
C ASN A 36 -8.09 23.59 -6.03
N SER A 37 -7.60 23.55 -7.26
CA SER A 37 -6.44 22.75 -7.66
C SER A 37 -5.11 23.17 -7.00
N SER A 38 -5.06 24.36 -6.38
CA SER A 38 -3.90 24.83 -5.61
C SER A 38 -3.85 24.22 -4.21
N ASN A 39 -4.97 23.70 -3.72
CA ASN A 39 -5.05 23.01 -2.44
C ASN A 39 -4.77 21.51 -2.61
N LYS A 40 -4.38 20.88 -1.50
CA LYS A 40 -4.32 19.42 -1.35
C LYS A 40 -5.18 19.04 -0.15
N ILE A 41 -6.05 18.06 -0.30
CA ILE A 41 -6.77 17.46 0.82
C ILE A 41 -5.94 16.26 1.29
N MET A 42 -5.69 16.19 2.60
CA MET A 42 -4.95 15.10 3.21
C MET A 42 -5.87 14.24 4.06
N ILE A 43 -5.77 12.93 3.89
CA ILE A 43 -6.30 11.96 4.86
C ILE A 43 -5.10 11.41 5.62
N VAL A 44 -5.16 11.44 6.96
CA VAL A 44 -4.06 10.94 7.80
C VAL A 44 -4.21 9.42 7.95
N ASP A 45 -3.96 8.70 6.87
CA ASP A 45 -3.68 7.26 6.87
C ASP A 45 -2.33 6.99 6.18
N ASN A 46 -1.82 5.78 6.32
CA ASN A 46 -0.60 5.37 5.65
C ASN A 46 -0.91 4.78 4.28
N LEU A 47 -0.57 5.51 3.21
CA LEU A 47 -0.83 5.10 1.84
C LEU A 47 -0.14 3.77 1.47
N ARG A 48 0.98 3.44 2.13
CA ARG A 48 1.70 2.16 1.97
C ARG A 48 0.91 0.96 2.49
N ALA A 49 -0.08 1.18 3.36
CA ALA A 49 -0.98 0.15 3.86
C ALA A 49 -2.25 0.03 3.01
N SER A 50 -2.76 1.15 2.47
CA SER A 50 -4.05 1.21 1.78
C SER A 50 -3.97 1.12 0.25
N ALA A 51 -2.81 1.37 -0.38
CA ALA A 51 -2.62 1.30 -1.83
C ALA A 51 -1.77 0.10 -2.30
N PRO A 52 -1.89 -0.30 -3.57
CA PRO A 52 -1.03 -1.31 -4.17
C PRO A 52 0.42 -0.80 -4.27
N VAL A 53 1.35 -1.46 -3.60
CA VAL A 53 2.78 -1.06 -3.57
C VAL A 53 3.70 -2.28 -3.54
N VAL A 54 4.88 -2.11 -4.10
CA VAL A 54 6.00 -3.06 -4.04
C VAL A 54 7.15 -2.39 -3.34
N VAL A 55 7.77 -3.08 -2.38
CA VAL A 55 9.02 -2.65 -1.78
C VAL A 55 10.10 -3.63 -2.17
N ASP A 56 11.18 -3.10 -2.74
CA ASP A 56 12.29 -3.89 -3.26
C ASP A 56 13.08 -4.60 -2.15
N SER A 57 14.01 -5.46 -2.56
CA SER A 57 14.93 -6.18 -1.65
C SER A 57 15.72 -5.24 -0.74
N THR A 58 16.04 -4.04 -1.21
CA THR A 58 16.81 -3.03 -0.46
C THR A 58 16.00 -2.35 0.63
N ARG A 59 14.67 -2.46 0.59
CA ARG A 59 13.72 -1.78 1.48
C ARG A 59 13.82 -0.26 1.40
N THR A 60 14.26 0.26 0.27
CA THR A 60 14.38 1.71 0.09
C THR A 60 13.56 2.21 -1.08
N ASN A 61 13.47 1.41 -2.15
CA ASN A 61 12.67 1.79 -3.31
C ASN A 61 11.26 1.23 -3.17
N VAL A 62 10.29 2.11 -3.38
CA VAL A 62 8.88 1.78 -3.38
C VAL A 62 8.28 2.10 -4.75
N THR A 63 7.60 1.12 -5.32
CA THR A 63 6.88 1.27 -6.59
C THR A 63 5.38 1.22 -6.31
N HIS A 64 4.65 2.28 -6.69
CA HIS A 64 3.18 2.26 -6.68
C HIS A 64 2.65 1.53 -7.90
N LEU A 65 1.67 0.66 -7.67
CA LEU A 65 0.97 -0.03 -8.73
C LEU A 65 -0.43 0.57 -8.91
N PRO A 66 -0.99 0.57 -10.13
CA PRO A 66 -2.40 0.89 -10.34
C PRO A 66 -3.34 0.00 -9.52
N PRO A 67 -4.56 0.47 -9.16
CA PRO A 67 -5.60 -0.38 -8.62
C PRO A 67 -5.88 -1.59 -9.52
N ASN A 68 -6.13 -2.76 -8.93
CA ASN A 68 -6.43 -4.00 -9.65
C ASN A 68 -5.29 -4.52 -10.55
N SER A 69 -4.04 -4.19 -10.19
CA SER A 69 -2.86 -4.62 -10.95
C SER A 69 -2.68 -6.14 -10.99
N ASN A 70 -2.02 -6.57 -12.06
CA ASN A 70 -1.36 -7.87 -12.16
C ASN A 70 0.13 -7.65 -11.98
N TYR A 71 0.72 -8.32 -10.99
CA TYR A 71 2.12 -8.19 -10.64
C TYR A 71 2.84 -9.54 -10.74
N SER A 72 4.03 -9.55 -11.37
CA SER A 72 4.92 -10.71 -11.36
C SER A 72 5.86 -10.62 -10.16
N PHE A 73 5.76 -11.58 -9.25
CA PHE A 73 6.55 -11.68 -8.04
C PHE A 73 7.79 -12.53 -8.32
N SER A 74 8.94 -11.88 -8.42
CA SER A 74 10.20 -12.54 -8.74
C SER A 74 10.73 -13.32 -7.53
N GLY A 75 10.43 -12.87 -6.31
CA GLY A 75 10.92 -13.47 -5.07
C GLY A 75 12.03 -12.67 -4.38
N ASP A 76 12.56 -11.63 -5.01
CA ASP A 76 13.53 -10.73 -4.40
C ASP A 76 12.88 -9.56 -3.66
N GLU A 77 11.60 -9.29 -3.87
CA GLU A 77 10.89 -8.19 -3.22
C GLU A 77 10.86 -8.37 -1.70
N SER A 78 11.01 -7.27 -0.95
CA SER A 78 10.82 -7.35 0.49
C SER A 78 9.35 -7.59 0.85
N TYR A 79 8.40 -7.02 0.09
CA TYR A 79 6.98 -7.41 0.10
C TYR A 79 6.22 -6.74 -1.05
N VAL A 80 5.04 -7.31 -1.36
CA VAL A 80 4.01 -6.73 -2.22
C VAL A 80 2.74 -6.56 -1.40
N ASN A 81 2.11 -5.39 -1.50
CA ASN A 81 0.82 -5.07 -0.90
C ASN A 81 -0.21 -4.82 -2.00
N SER A 82 -1.39 -5.42 -1.89
CA SER A 82 -2.53 -5.19 -2.77
C SER A 82 -3.28 -3.88 -2.48
N GLY A 83 -3.03 -3.28 -1.33
CA GLY A 83 -3.89 -2.24 -0.75
C GLY A 83 -5.16 -2.81 -0.12
N TRP A 84 -6.06 -1.92 0.30
CA TRP A 84 -7.36 -2.30 0.86
C TRP A 84 -8.31 -2.71 -0.26
N MET A 85 -8.60 -4.01 -0.31
CA MET A 85 -9.46 -4.61 -1.31
C MET A 85 -10.87 -4.82 -0.76
N PHE A 86 -11.87 -4.45 -1.55
CA PHE A 86 -13.28 -4.55 -1.18
C PHE A 86 -14.04 -5.43 -2.18
N PRO A 87 -15.15 -6.06 -1.77
CA PRO A 87 -16.07 -6.68 -2.72
C PRO A 87 -16.54 -5.67 -3.79
N LYS A 88 -16.77 -6.17 -5.01
CA LYS A 88 -17.24 -5.33 -6.12
C LYS A 88 -18.58 -4.67 -5.76
N GLY A 89 -18.65 -3.36 -5.88
CA GLY A 89 -19.83 -2.56 -5.52
C GLY A 89 -19.87 -2.13 -4.04
N GLU A 90 -18.91 -2.57 -3.23
CA GLU A 90 -18.81 -2.23 -1.80
C GLU A 90 -17.57 -1.38 -1.47
N VAL A 91 -16.94 -0.78 -2.48
CA VAL A 91 -15.85 0.18 -2.27
C VAL A 91 -16.43 1.43 -1.60
N PRO A 92 -15.97 1.83 -0.40
CA PRO A 92 -16.45 3.03 0.27
C PRO A 92 -16.16 4.31 -0.54
N PRO A 93 -17.02 5.34 -0.49
CA PRO A 93 -16.73 6.62 -1.10
C PRO A 93 -15.37 7.18 -0.64
N GLY A 94 -14.52 7.58 -1.60
CA GLY A 94 -13.19 8.13 -1.32
C GLY A 94 -12.07 7.10 -1.14
N ALA A 95 -12.39 5.80 -1.07
CA ALA A 95 -11.38 4.74 -1.10
C ALA A 95 -10.91 4.44 -2.53
N SER A 96 -9.69 3.90 -2.66
CA SER A 96 -9.21 3.41 -3.96
C SER A 96 -10.09 2.24 -4.45
N PRO A 97 -10.45 2.20 -5.75
CA PRO A 97 -11.37 1.20 -6.31
C PRO A 97 -10.67 -0.15 -6.55
N ILE A 98 -10.15 -0.75 -5.48
CA ILE A 98 -9.44 -2.03 -5.49
C ILE A 98 -10.45 -3.12 -5.15
N THR A 99 -10.72 -3.97 -6.13
CA THR A 99 -11.67 -5.10 -6.04
C THR A 99 -11.04 -6.43 -6.44
N SER A 100 -9.85 -6.39 -7.01
CA SER A 100 -8.98 -7.53 -7.26
C SER A 100 -7.51 -7.11 -7.13
N PHE A 101 -6.62 -8.08 -7.01
CA PHE A 101 -5.18 -7.91 -7.19
C PHE A 101 -4.60 -9.28 -7.55
N THR A 102 -3.81 -9.35 -8.61
CA THR A 102 -3.28 -10.61 -9.13
C THR A 102 -1.78 -10.66 -8.93
N VAL A 103 -1.30 -11.80 -8.42
CA VAL A 103 0.14 -12.08 -8.29
C VAL A 103 0.47 -13.34 -9.09
N THR A 104 1.49 -13.24 -9.94
CA THR A 104 2.09 -14.38 -10.64
C THR A 104 3.44 -14.67 -9.99
N PHE A 105 3.62 -15.84 -9.39
CA PHE A 105 4.89 -16.24 -8.79
C PHE A 105 5.81 -16.82 -9.87
N GLU A 106 6.99 -16.23 -10.05
CA GLU A 106 7.91 -16.66 -11.12
C GLU A 106 8.72 -17.90 -10.74
N ASN A 107 8.83 -18.20 -9.45
CA ASN A 107 9.67 -19.26 -8.93
C ASN A 107 8.87 -20.22 -8.04
N PRO A 108 9.26 -21.50 -7.95
CA PRO A 108 8.75 -22.40 -6.91
C PRO A 108 9.14 -21.92 -5.52
N GLY A 109 8.27 -22.13 -4.54
CA GLY A 109 8.52 -21.70 -3.17
C GLY A 109 7.27 -21.62 -2.30
N THR A 110 7.51 -21.21 -1.05
CA THR A 110 6.47 -20.98 -0.05
C THR A 110 6.35 -19.48 0.21
N TYR A 111 5.19 -18.92 -0.12
CA TYR A 111 4.90 -17.49 -0.01
C TYR A 111 3.88 -17.25 1.09
N TYR A 112 4.21 -16.37 2.03
CA TYR A 112 3.35 -16.01 3.15
C TYR A 112 2.57 -14.74 2.83
N TYR A 113 1.29 -14.72 3.17
CA TYR A 113 0.48 -13.51 3.07
C TYR A 113 -0.31 -13.28 4.37
N ILE A 114 -0.63 -12.01 4.61
CA ILE A 114 -1.34 -11.55 5.78
C ILE A 114 -2.26 -10.39 5.39
N CYS A 115 -3.42 -10.29 6.05
CA CYS A 115 -4.24 -9.10 5.98
C CYS A 115 -3.69 -8.03 6.93
N VAL A 116 -3.33 -6.85 6.41
CA VAL A 116 -2.81 -5.75 7.24
C VAL A 116 -3.86 -5.19 8.21
N LEU A 117 -5.15 -5.24 7.85
CA LEU A 117 -6.26 -4.80 8.69
C LEU A 117 -6.60 -5.80 9.81
N HIS A 118 -6.41 -7.07 9.53
CA HIS A 118 -6.77 -8.19 10.40
C HIS A 118 -5.57 -9.15 10.49
N PRO A 119 -4.53 -8.84 11.28
CA PRO A 119 -3.27 -9.59 11.25
C PRO A 119 -3.38 -11.09 11.57
N TRP A 120 -4.49 -11.52 12.17
CA TRP A 120 -4.80 -12.93 12.40
C TRP A 120 -5.23 -13.69 11.13
N MET A 121 -5.63 -12.97 10.07
CA MET A 121 -5.92 -13.55 8.76
C MET A 121 -4.61 -13.69 7.97
N SER A 122 -3.91 -14.79 8.19
CA SER A 122 -2.70 -15.15 7.45
C SER A 122 -2.89 -16.46 6.71
N GLY A 123 -2.02 -16.70 5.72
CA GLY A 123 -2.01 -17.94 4.96
C GLY A 123 -0.73 -18.11 4.18
N THR A 124 -0.67 -19.22 3.45
CA THR A 124 0.50 -19.64 2.70
C THR A 124 0.09 -20.11 1.32
N VAL A 125 0.85 -19.70 0.30
CA VAL A 125 0.77 -20.22 -1.06
C VAL A 125 2.02 -21.07 -1.32
N ASN A 126 1.83 -22.33 -1.72
CA ASN A 126 2.92 -23.19 -2.15
C ASN A 126 2.89 -23.33 -3.67
N VAL A 127 4.01 -22.99 -4.31
CA VAL A 127 4.22 -23.09 -5.76
C VAL A 127 5.27 -24.17 -6.00
N ASN A 128 4.95 -25.14 -6.85
CA ASN A 128 5.78 -26.31 -7.14
C ASN A 128 6.27 -26.31 -8.58
#